data_AF-A0A6A6S7B0-F1
#
_entry.id   AF-A0A6A6S7B0-F1
#
_cell.length_a   1.000
_cell.length_b   1.000
_cell.length_c   1.000
_cell.angle_alpha   90.00
_cell.angle_beta   90.00
_cell.angle_gamma   90.00
#
_symmetry.space_group_name_H-M   'P 1'
#
loop_
_entity.id
_entity.type
_entity.pdbx_description
1 polymer ?
#
loop_
_entity_poly.entity_id
_entity_poly.type
_entity_poly.pdbx_seq_one_letter_code
_entity_poly.pdbx_strand_id
1 'polypeptide(L)'
;MLSGSGGGGQRPNGNRNPYTFGKHFDDKRGEPSRSKTKARTPFEAFANPDELISNIPFPEQAISDLNGVPVNEPPFRDIPSSIIGRIGNPQLREVEPDWQHFLRYFSDRVYGISNLQDLYIFLTRVALPNAVIINRRTLLRFYLGHRDVSPRLSLHYDAYHWHGAPYIPLNQERPNPFAPLIQNRSIFRSAPTPNGTNMVQWLQTPISTPPPEYDPVPIQMIHRPSQLDWYLQESETEVRMVHPEHLMRRTARVFNAWWWIMQRNAVLEEYRLNGWAGIERELRGGT
;
A
#
# COMPACT_ATOMS: atom_id res chain seq x y z
N MET A 1 -4.60 -2.26 67.30
CA MET A 1 -4.84 -1.06 66.48
C MET A 1 -3.81 -1.05 65.36
N LEU A 2 -4.26 -1.21 64.11
CA LEU A 2 -3.64 -0.72 62.87
C LEU A 2 -4.53 -1.21 61.72
N SER A 3 -5.35 -0.29 61.23
CA SER A 3 -6.22 -0.43 60.07
C SER A 3 -5.38 -0.18 58.81
N GLY A 4 -5.38 -1.14 57.88
CA GLY A 4 -4.78 -0.99 56.56
C GLY A 4 -5.86 -0.83 55.50
N SER A 5 -6.10 0.42 55.09
CA SER A 5 -7.05 0.79 54.05
C SER A 5 -6.53 0.38 52.66
N GLY A 6 -7.31 -0.43 51.94
CA GLY A 6 -7.08 -0.77 50.54
C GLY A 6 -7.39 0.40 49.61
N GLY A 7 -6.37 0.97 49.00
CA GLY A 7 -6.49 1.97 47.94
C GLY A 7 -6.85 1.32 46.61
N GLY A 8 -8.05 1.63 46.10
CA GLY A 8 -8.47 1.28 44.75
C GLY A 8 -7.74 2.11 43.70
N GLY A 9 -6.89 1.45 42.91
CA GLY A 9 -6.28 2.04 41.73
C GLY A 9 -7.28 2.20 40.60
N GLN A 10 -7.65 3.44 40.29
CA GLN A 10 -8.34 3.80 39.05
C GLN A 10 -7.43 3.50 37.85
N ARG A 11 -7.91 2.68 36.93
CA ARG A 11 -7.27 2.46 35.62
C ARG A 11 -7.47 3.68 34.73
N PRO A 12 -6.47 4.12 33.96
CA PRO A 12 -6.63 5.20 33.00
C PRO A 12 -7.54 4.79 31.85
N ASN A 13 -8.33 5.76 31.39
CA ASN A 13 -9.28 5.64 30.27
C ASN A 13 -8.57 5.13 29.01
N GLY A 14 -9.04 3.98 28.52
CA GLY A 14 -8.63 3.40 27.26
C GLY A 14 -8.98 4.32 26.09
N ASN A 15 -7.96 4.59 25.28
CA ASN A 15 -8.02 5.29 24.00
C ASN A 15 -9.00 4.53 23.08
N ARG A 16 -10.13 5.17 22.73
CA ARG A 16 -11.12 4.58 21.82
C ARG A 16 -10.61 4.70 20.38
N ASN A 17 -10.19 3.57 19.83
CA ASN A 17 -9.89 3.41 18.42
C ASN A 17 -11.21 3.50 17.62
N PRO A 18 -11.40 4.42 16.66
CA PRO A 18 -12.70 4.61 15.98
C PRO A 18 -12.97 3.58 14.87
N TYR A 19 -12.15 2.55 14.73
CA TYR A 19 -12.29 1.52 13.70
C TYR A 19 -12.98 0.28 14.27
N THR A 20 -14.31 0.31 14.34
CA THR A 20 -15.12 -0.91 14.53
C THR A 20 -16.30 -0.85 13.57
N PHE A 21 -16.15 -1.49 12.41
CA PHE A 21 -17.21 -1.66 11.43
C PHE A 21 -18.21 -2.69 11.99
N GLY A 22 -19.41 -2.22 12.32
CA GLY A 22 -20.45 -3.00 12.97
C GLY A 22 -21.00 -4.13 12.09
N LYS A 23 -21.12 -5.32 12.68
CA LYS A 23 -22.04 -6.38 12.25
C LYS A 23 -23.38 -6.14 12.94
N HIS A 24 -24.40 -5.75 12.19
CA HIS A 24 -25.80 -5.91 12.57
C HIS A 24 -26.54 -6.46 11.35
N PHE A 25 -26.96 -7.72 11.42
CA PHE A 25 -27.96 -8.29 10.54
C PHE A 25 -29.19 -8.56 11.41
N ASP A 26 -30.26 -7.82 11.15
CA ASP A 26 -31.59 -8.08 11.68
C ASP A 26 -32.22 -9.20 10.87
N ASP A 27 -32.51 -10.31 11.55
CA ASP A 27 -33.06 -11.52 10.98
C ASP A 27 -34.58 -11.51 11.18
N LYS A 28 -35.32 -11.03 10.16
CA LYS A 28 -36.79 -11.21 10.08
C LYS A 28 -37.22 -11.63 8.69
N ARG A 29 -37.36 -12.95 8.56
CA ARG A 29 -38.34 -13.73 7.76
C ARG A 29 -39.10 -12.99 6.65
N GLY A 30 -38.89 -13.45 5.41
CA GLY A 30 -39.81 -13.27 4.29
C GLY A 30 -39.28 -13.97 3.05
N GLU A 31 -39.78 -15.18 2.79
CA GLU A 31 -39.74 -16.04 1.59
C GLU A 31 -38.62 -15.89 0.53
N PRO A 32 -38.01 -17.00 0.06
CA PRO A 32 -37.03 -16.95 -1.03
C PRO A 32 -37.73 -16.55 -2.33
N SER A 33 -37.59 -15.28 -2.71
CA SER A 33 -37.94 -14.81 -4.04
C SER A 33 -37.16 -15.64 -5.07
N ARG A 34 -37.84 -16.53 -5.78
CA ARG A 34 -37.33 -17.20 -6.97
C ARG A 34 -37.18 -16.16 -8.08
N SER A 35 -36.22 -15.27 -7.92
CA SER A 35 -35.73 -14.42 -9.00
C SER A 35 -35.13 -15.34 -10.05
N LYS A 36 -35.80 -15.45 -11.19
CA LYS A 36 -35.28 -16.07 -12.42
C LYS A 36 -33.85 -15.58 -12.62
N THR A 37 -32.88 -16.45 -12.42
CA THR A 37 -31.48 -16.20 -12.75
C THR A 37 -31.44 -16.03 -14.27
N LYS A 38 -31.49 -14.78 -14.74
CA LYS A 38 -31.07 -14.44 -16.10
C LYS A 38 -29.70 -15.08 -16.28
N ALA A 39 -29.53 -15.87 -17.33
CA ALA A 39 -28.21 -16.36 -17.71
C ALA A 39 -27.32 -15.13 -17.87
N ARG A 40 -26.35 -14.98 -16.96
CA ARG A 40 -25.34 -13.94 -17.08
C ARG A 40 -24.67 -14.15 -18.42
N THR A 41 -24.68 -13.13 -19.27
CA THR A 41 -23.87 -13.17 -20.49
C THR A 41 -22.40 -13.40 -20.10
N PRO A 42 -21.56 -13.99 -20.97
CA PRO A 42 -20.13 -14.18 -20.69
C PRO A 42 -19.38 -12.90 -20.30
N PHE A 43 -19.99 -11.73 -20.53
CA PHE A 43 -19.48 -10.40 -20.14
C PHE A 43 -20.02 -9.89 -18.78
N GLU A 44 -20.98 -10.55 -18.13
CA GLU A 44 -21.63 -10.10 -16.88
C GLU A 44 -21.02 -10.71 -15.60
N ALA A 45 -19.91 -11.42 -15.72
CA ALA A 45 -19.05 -11.74 -14.59
C ALA A 45 -17.69 -11.06 -14.81
N PHE A 46 -17.68 -9.73 -14.89
CA PHE A 46 -16.46 -9.01 -14.50
C PHE A 46 -16.18 -9.43 -13.06
N ALA A 47 -15.17 -10.28 -12.88
CA ALA A 47 -14.67 -10.63 -11.55
C ALA A 47 -14.47 -9.34 -10.78
N ASN A 48 -14.91 -9.30 -9.52
CA ASN A 48 -14.77 -8.09 -8.71
C ASN A 48 -13.29 -7.69 -8.73
N PRO A 49 -12.91 -6.49 -9.22
CA PRO A 49 -11.50 -6.12 -9.35
C PRO A 49 -10.74 -6.32 -8.04
N ASP A 50 -11.39 -6.12 -6.89
CA ASP A 50 -10.78 -6.29 -5.58
C ASP A 50 -10.31 -7.73 -5.28
N GLU A 51 -10.75 -8.74 -6.03
CA GLU A 51 -10.20 -10.10 -5.96
C GLU A 51 -8.70 -10.13 -6.33
N LEU A 52 -8.25 -9.24 -7.23
CA LEU A 52 -6.85 -9.14 -7.65
C LEU A 52 -5.92 -8.68 -6.52
N ILE A 53 -6.44 -7.89 -5.57
CA ILE A 53 -5.68 -7.35 -4.43
C ILE A 53 -6.03 -8.03 -3.10
N SER A 54 -6.87 -9.07 -3.14
CA SER A 54 -7.35 -9.77 -1.94
C SER A 54 -6.25 -10.45 -1.12
N ASN A 55 -5.11 -10.76 -1.75
CA ASN A 55 -3.95 -11.36 -1.11
C ASN A 55 -2.93 -10.34 -0.58
N ILE A 56 -3.14 -9.03 -0.79
CA ILE A 56 -2.27 -8.00 -0.23
C ILE A 56 -2.64 -7.81 1.26
N PRO A 57 -1.77 -8.21 2.21
CA PRO A 57 -2.07 -8.05 3.63
C PRO A 57 -2.09 -6.57 4.01
N PHE A 58 -2.82 -6.26 5.09
CA PHE A 58 -2.73 -4.94 5.71
C PHE A 58 -1.31 -4.68 6.24
N PRO A 59 -0.81 -3.43 6.20
CA PRO A 59 0.55 -3.12 6.63
C PRO A 59 0.89 -3.61 8.04
N GLU A 60 -0.02 -3.49 9.01
CA GLU A 60 0.21 -3.87 10.40
C GLU A 60 0.42 -5.38 10.55
N GLN A 61 -0.43 -6.17 9.89
CA GLN A 61 -0.30 -7.63 9.84
C GLN A 61 1.00 -8.02 9.13
N ALA A 62 1.29 -7.39 8.00
CA ALA A 62 2.47 -7.68 7.21
C ALA A 62 3.77 -7.33 7.95
N ILE A 63 3.80 -6.22 8.70
CA ILE A 63 4.93 -5.83 9.55
C ILE A 63 5.13 -6.83 10.69
N SER A 64 4.04 -7.27 11.33
CA SER A 64 4.11 -8.29 12.38
C SER A 64 4.66 -9.61 11.84
N ASP A 65 4.18 -10.05 10.66
CA ASP A 65 4.65 -11.27 10.01
C ASP A 65 6.09 -11.13 9.48
N LEU A 66 6.46 -9.92 9.03
CA LEU A 66 7.83 -9.59 8.64
C LEU A 66 8.78 -9.73 9.85
N ASN A 67 8.44 -9.15 11.00
CA ASN A 67 9.33 -9.12 12.18
C ASN A 67 9.24 -10.34 13.09
N GLY A 68 8.29 -11.26 12.89
CA GLY A 68 8.12 -12.44 13.75
C GLY A 68 9.30 -13.43 13.74
N VAL A 69 10.24 -13.28 12.79
CA VAL A 69 11.56 -13.94 12.60
C VAL A 69 12.37 -14.41 13.84
N PRO A 70 12.58 -15.70 14.25
CA PRO A 70 13.76 -15.99 15.05
C PRO A 70 15.02 -15.48 14.33
N VAL A 71 15.89 -14.81 15.07
CA VAL A 71 17.11 -14.18 14.54
C VAL A 71 18.04 -15.18 13.82
N ASN A 72 17.90 -16.47 14.12
CA ASN A 72 18.78 -17.54 13.64
C ASN A 72 18.20 -18.38 12.49
N GLU A 73 17.00 -18.07 12.00
CA GLU A 73 16.37 -18.84 10.93
C GLU A 73 16.13 -17.97 9.69
N PRO A 74 16.51 -18.45 8.49
CA PRO A 74 16.09 -17.81 7.26
C PRO A 74 14.56 -17.73 7.18
N PRO A 75 14.00 -16.62 6.69
CA PRO A 75 14.69 -15.38 6.31
C PRO A 75 15.25 -14.64 7.54
N PHE A 76 16.55 -14.36 7.52
CA PHE A 76 17.17 -13.41 8.44
C PHE A 76 16.48 -12.07 8.20
N ARG A 77 15.96 -11.44 9.25
CA ARG A 77 15.19 -10.19 9.13
C ARG A 77 15.65 -9.21 10.19
N ASP A 78 16.86 -8.71 9.98
CA ASP A 78 17.42 -7.59 10.72
C ASP A 78 17.13 -6.31 9.94
N ILE A 79 15.87 -5.88 9.97
CA ILE A 79 15.43 -4.58 9.45
C ILE A 79 15.39 -3.62 10.63
N PRO A 80 16.04 -2.45 10.54
CA PRO A 80 16.03 -1.46 11.62
C PRO A 80 14.62 -1.14 12.09
N SER A 81 14.40 -1.19 13.41
CA SER A 81 13.12 -0.84 14.04
C SER A 81 12.67 0.59 13.71
N SER A 82 13.62 1.50 13.42
CA SER A 82 13.33 2.85 12.93
C SER A 82 12.65 2.85 11.56
N ILE A 83 13.07 1.99 10.63
CA ILE A 83 12.43 1.85 9.31
C ILE A 83 11.03 1.23 9.50
N ILE A 84 10.94 0.13 10.25
CA ILE A 84 9.66 -0.53 10.54
C ILE A 84 8.67 0.42 11.20
N GLY A 85 9.12 1.15 12.22
CA GLY A 85 8.30 2.11 12.94
C GLY A 85 7.76 3.22 12.03
N ARG A 86 8.58 3.70 11.09
CA ARG A 86 8.12 4.69 10.10
C ARG A 86 7.14 4.12 9.09
N ILE A 87 7.31 2.87 8.65
CA ILE A 87 6.34 2.21 7.76
C ILE A 87 4.99 2.01 8.47
N GLY A 88 5.01 1.50 9.71
CA GLY A 88 3.80 1.19 10.45
C GLY A 88 3.07 2.41 11.00
N ASN A 89 3.79 3.49 11.30
CA ASN A 89 3.22 4.73 11.80
C ASN A 89 4.01 5.94 11.26
N PRO A 90 3.77 6.32 9.99
CA PRO A 90 4.51 7.40 9.38
C PRO A 90 4.16 8.75 10.04
N GLN A 91 5.19 9.45 10.53
CA GLN A 91 5.06 10.79 11.09
C GLN A 91 4.99 11.83 9.95
N LEU A 92 3.87 11.85 9.21
CA LEU A 92 3.73 12.59 7.94
C LEU A 92 3.83 14.12 8.07
N ARG A 93 3.79 14.65 9.30
CA ARG A 93 3.99 16.08 9.62
C ARG A 93 5.46 16.47 9.80
N GLU A 94 6.34 15.47 9.95
CA GLU A 94 7.78 15.69 10.03
C GLU A 94 8.39 15.80 8.62
N VAL A 95 9.63 16.29 8.57
CA VAL A 95 10.43 16.29 7.34
C VAL A 95 10.62 14.85 6.88
N GLU A 96 10.53 14.63 5.56
CA GLU A 96 10.77 13.33 4.96
C GLU A 96 12.16 12.79 5.40
N PRO A 97 12.24 11.53 5.87
CA PRO A 97 13.52 10.92 6.23
C PRO A 97 14.46 10.80 5.03
N ASP A 98 15.77 10.97 5.26
CA ASP A 98 16.78 10.56 4.29
C ASP A 98 16.86 9.02 4.25
N TRP A 99 16.01 8.41 3.41
CA TRP A 99 15.95 6.96 3.27
C TRP A 99 17.27 6.35 2.84
N GLN A 100 18.06 7.06 2.03
CA GLN A 100 19.36 6.54 1.60
C GLN A 100 20.31 6.41 2.80
N HIS A 101 20.29 7.37 3.73
CA HIS A 101 21.04 7.26 4.98
C HIS A 101 20.60 6.04 5.80
N PHE A 102 19.29 5.82 5.98
CA PHE A 102 18.79 4.65 6.71
C PHE A 102 19.20 3.32 6.05
N LEU A 103 19.17 3.25 4.72
CA LEU A 103 19.47 2.03 3.98
C LEU A 103 20.95 1.65 3.98
N ARG A 104 21.87 2.58 4.26
CA ARG A 104 23.30 2.26 4.46
C ARG A 104 23.53 1.26 5.59
N TYR A 105 22.59 1.14 6.53
CA TYR A 105 22.60 0.10 7.56
C TYR A 105 22.85 -1.30 6.98
N PHE A 106 22.30 -1.60 5.81
CA PHE A 106 22.37 -2.92 5.20
C PHE A 106 23.73 -3.21 4.54
N SER A 107 24.58 -2.21 4.29
CA SER A 107 25.87 -2.41 3.63
C SER A 107 26.88 -3.15 4.52
N ASP A 108 26.81 -2.97 5.84
CA ASP A 108 27.81 -3.46 6.79
C ASP A 108 27.37 -4.75 7.53
N ARG A 109 26.26 -5.37 7.12
CA ARG A 109 25.67 -6.53 7.81
C ARG A 109 25.85 -7.82 7.02
N VAL A 110 26.13 -8.91 7.74
CA VAL A 110 26.36 -10.26 7.16
C VAL A 110 25.22 -10.69 6.23
N TYR A 111 23.96 -10.39 6.58
CA TYR A 111 22.78 -10.67 5.76
C TYR A 111 22.10 -9.40 5.22
N GLY A 112 22.81 -8.26 5.24
CA GLY A 112 22.21 -6.96 4.97
C GLY A 112 21.60 -6.85 3.58
N ILE A 113 22.25 -7.40 2.56
CA ILE A 113 21.71 -7.42 1.19
C ILE A 113 20.44 -8.25 1.09
N SER A 114 20.38 -9.40 1.76
CA SER A 114 19.18 -10.23 1.82
C SER A 114 18.01 -9.47 2.45
N ASN A 115 18.28 -8.77 3.56
CA ASN A 115 17.27 -7.99 4.27
C ASN A 115 16.81 -6.78 3.44
N LEU A 116 17.73 -6.16 2.69
CA LEU A 116 17.42 -5.07 1.76
C LEU A 116 16.52 -5.56 0.61
N GLN A 117 16.79 -6.74 0.06
CA GLN A 117 15.93 -7.37 -0.95
C GLN A 117 14.52 -7.65 -0.38
N ASP A 118 14.44 -8.25 0.79
CA ASP A 118 13.16 -8.57 1.42
C ASP A 118 12.39 -7.28 1.81
N LEU A 119 13.08 -6.22 2.25
CA LEU A 119 12.50 -4.89 2.48
C LEU A 119 11.98 -4.25 1.19
N TYR A 120 12.76 -4.29 0.10
CA TYR A 120 12.35 -3.76 -1.19
C TYR A 120 11.07 -4.44 -1.69
N ILE A 121 11.03 -5.78 -1.63
CA ILE A 121 9.85 -6.57 -2.01
C ILE A 121 8.67 -6.20 -1.10
N PHE A 122 8.89 -6.03 0.21
CA PHE A 122 7.84 -5.60 1.13
C PHE A 122 7.23 -4.25 0.72
N LEU A 123 8.06 -3.28 0.33
CA LEU A 123 7.59 -1.97 -0.11
C LEU A 123 6.76 -2.06 -1.39
N THR A 124 7.26 -2.75 -2.42
CA THR A 124 6.61 -2.83 -3.73
C THR A 124 5.41 -3.78 -3.77
N ARG A 125 5.30 -4.70 -2.80
CA ARG A 125 4.20 -5.69 -2.72
C ARG A 125 3.15 -5.39 -1.68
N VAL A 126 3.46 -4.60 -0.67
CA VAL A 126 2.54 -4.33 0.44
C VAL A 126 2.43 -2.85 0.76
N ALA A 127 3.51 -2.19 1.16
CA ALA A 127 3.42 -0.83 1.69
C ALA A 127 2.89 0.17 0.65
N LEU A 128 3.53 0.20 -0.52
CA LEU A 128 3.15 1.09 -1.62
C LEU A 128 1.78 0.72 -2.22
N PRO A 129 1.47 -0.56 -2.52
CA PRO A 129 0.12 -0.96 -2.92
C PRO A 129 -0.98 -0.54 -1.95
N ASN A 130 -0.81 -0.74 -0.64
CA ASN A 130 -1.82 -0.31 0.34
C ASN A 130 -2.02 1.22 0.33
N ALA A 131 -0.93 1.99 0.24
CA ALA A 131 -1.03 3.45 0.12
C ALA A 131 -1.80 3.88 -1.14
N VAL A 132 -1.55 3.23 -2.28
CA VAL A 132 -2.27 3.47 -3.54
C VAL A 132 -3.74 3.07 -3.44
N ILE A 133 -4.05 1.93 -2.82
CA ILE A 133 -5.42 1.46 -2.61
C ILE A 133 -6.23 2.47 -1.78
N ILE A 134 -5.65 2.97 -0.68
CA ILE A 134 -6.26 4.00 0.17
C ILE A 134 -6.51 5.28 -0.63
N ASN A 135 -5.51 5.74 -1.40
CA ASN A 135 -5.62 6.93 -2.25
C ASN A 135 -6.78 6.79 -3.24
N ARG A 136 -6.75 5.73 -4.05
CA ARG A 136 -7.73 5.48 -5.12
C ARG A 136 -9.15 5.31 -4.56
N ARG A 137 -9.33 4.61 -3.44
CA ARG A 137 -10.64 4.46 -2.79
C ARG A 137 -11.17 5.78 -2.22
N THR A 138 -10.30 6.63 -1.69
CA THR A 138 -10.69 7.94 -1.15
C THR A 138 -11.09 8.90 -2.28
N LEU A 139 -10.33 8.90 -3.37
CA LEU A 139 -10.65 9.68 -4.57
C LEU A 139 -11.92 9.23 -5.26
N LEU A 140 -12.18 7.92 -5.32
CA LEU A 140 -13.44 7.40 -5.82
C LEU A 140 -14.63 8.01 -5.07
N ARG A 141 -14.58 8.06 -3.73
CA ARG A 141 -15.64 8.67 -2.93
C ARG A 141 -15.84 10.15 -3.25
N PHE A 142 -14.76 10.88 -3.48
CA PHE A 142 -14.82 12.28 -3.89
C PHE A 142 -15.48 12.43 -5.27
N TYR A 143 -15.01 11.72 -6.29
CA TYR A 143 -15.49 11.86 -7.67
C TYR A 143 -16.89 11.30 -7.88
N LEU A 144 -17.37 10.36 -7.05
CA LEU A 144 -18.77 9.94 -7.07
C LEU A 144 -19.71 11.10 -6.75
N GLY A 145 -19.31 12.05 -5.88
CA GLY A 145 -20.08 13.26 -5.58
C GLY A 145 -19.74 14.47 -6.45
N HIS A 146 -18.63 14.44 -7.19
CA HIS A 146 -18.09 15.59 -7.93
C HIS A 146 -17.60 15.18 -9.34
N ARG A 147 -18.49 14.61 -10.15
CA ARG A 147 -18.14 14.04 -11.46
C ARG A 147 -17.69 15.06 -12.50
N ASP A 148 -18.02 16.34 -12.33
CA ASP A 148 -17.64 17.40 -13.28
C ASP A 148 -16.26 18.01 -12.97
N VAL A 149 -15.61 17.58 -11.88
CA VAL A 149 -14.30 18.08 -11.49
C VAL A 149 -13.22 17.59 -12.44
N SER A 150 -12.21 18.43 -12.67
CA SER A 150 -11.05 18.11 -13.51
C SER A 150 -10.40 16.78 -13.09
N PRO A 151 -9.98 15.93 -14.04
CA PRO A 151 -9.20 14.72 -13.74
C PRO A 151 -7.80 15.03 -13.19
N ARG A 152 -7.31 16.27 -13.33
CA ARG A 152 -5.97 16.69 -12.90
C ARG A 152 -5.96 17.16 -11.45
N LEU A 153 -6.03 16.20 -10.53
CA LEU A 153 -5.86 16.45 -9.10
C LEU A 153 -4.43 16.07 -8.67
N SER A 154 -3.70 17.01 -8.07
CA SER A 154 -2.34 16.83 -7.55
C SER A 154 -2.22 15.71 -6.49
N LEU A 155 -3.33 15.37 -5.83
CA LEU A 155 -3.41 14.36 -4.77
C LEU A 155 -3.55 12.91 -5.29
N HIS A 156 -3.65 12.72 -6.61
CA HIS A 156 -3.77 11.40 -7.20
C HIS A 156 -2.45 10.62 -7.10
N TYR A 157 -2.50 9.32 -6.77
CA TYR A 157 -1.29 8.51 -6.54
C TYR A 157 -0.31 8.48 -7.72
N ASP A 158 -0.79 8.61 -8.96
CA ASP A 158 0.04 8.64 -10.18
C ASP A 158 0.61 10.04 -10.51
N ALA A 159 0.26 11.06 -9.72
CA ALA A 159 0.84 12.41 -9.86
C ALA A 159 2.22 12.54 -9.21
N TYR A 160 2.72 11.48 -8.55
CA TYR A 160 4.09 11.47 -8.03
C TYR A 160 5.10 11.62 -9.17
N HIS A 161 5.87 12.71 -9.12
CA HIS A 161 6.89 12.94 -10.11
C HIS A 161 8.21 12.28 -9.70
N TRP A 162 8.63 11.30 -10.50
CA TRP A 162 9.92 10.63 -10.41
C TRP A 162 11.08 11.52 -10.92
N HIS A 163 11.20 12.73 -10.38
CA HIS A 163 12.15 13.75 -10.82
C HIS A 163 13.59 13.22 -10.88
N GLY A 164 14.26 13.43 -12.02
CA GLY A 164 15.70 13.18 -12.17
C GLY A 164 16.14 11.71 -12.13
N ALA A 165 15.20 10.77 -12.11
CA ALA A 165 15.50 9.35 -11.94
C ALA A 165 14.63 8.51 -12.89
N PRO A 166 15.05 8.31 -14.16
CA PRO A 166 14.35 7.39 -15.03
C PRO A 166 14.34 5.98 -14.42
N TYR A 167 13.26 5.26 -14.67
CA TYR A 167 13.18 3.84 -14.36
C TYR A 167 14.26 3.09 -15.15
N ILE A 168 15.07 2.30 -14.46
CA ILE A 168 16.09 1.45 -15.07
C ILE A 168 15.59 0.01 -14.95
N PRO A 169 15.37 -0.72 -16.06
CA PRO A 169 14.98 -2.12 -16.02
C PRO A 169 15.96 -2.99 -15.21
N LEU A 170 15.43 -3.94 -14.44
CA LEU A 170 16.24 -4.80 -13.56
C LEU A 170 17.36 -5.54 -14.29
N ASN A 171 17.14 -5.94 -15.54
CA ASN A 171 18.15 -6.64 -16.36
C ASN A 171 19.39 -5.79 -16.69
N GLN A 172 19.30 -4.45 -16.62
CA GLN A 172 20.42 -3.55 -16.84
C GLN A 172 21.24 -3.28 -15.57
N GLU A 173 20.71 -3.62 -14.39
CA GLU A 173 21.36 -3.39 -13.09
C GLU A 173 21.92 -4.69 -12.46
N ARG A 174 21.99 -5.76 -13.26
CA ARG A 174 22.60 -7.03 -12.85
C ARG A 174 24.10 -7.00 -13.13
N PRO A 175 24.94 -7.45 -12.18
CA PRO A 175 26.34 -7.72 -12.49
C PRO A 175 26.41 -8.92 -13.45
N ASN A 176 27.35 -8.89 -14.40
CA ASN A 176 27.62 -10.03 -15.29
C ASN A 176 29.00 -10.62 -14.97
N PRO A 177 29.15 -11.93 -14.69
CA PRO A 177 28.12 -12.92 -14.35
C PRO A 177 27.77 -12.87 -12.85
N PHE A 178 26.48 -12.86 -12.52
CA PHE A 178 26.02 -12.93 -11.13
C PHE A 178 24.91 -13.96 -11.00
N ALA A 179 25.17 -15.04 -10.25
CA ALA A 179 24.14 -15.98 -9.84
C ALA A 179 23.39 -15.42 -8.63
N PRO A 180 22.07 -15.65 -8.51
CA PRO A 180 21.34 -15.22 -7.32
C PRO A 180 21.95 -15.87 -6.08
N LEU A 181 22.44 -15.03 -5.15
CA LEU A 181 22.97 -15.48 -3.86
C LEU A 181 21.89 -16.18 -3.01
N ILE A 182 20.61 -15.94 -3.30
CA ILE A 182 19.47 -16.38 -2.50
C ILE A 182 18.34 -16.83 -3.41
N GLN A 183 17.81 -18.03 -3.16
CA GLN A 183 16.63 -18.54 -3.87
C GLN A 183 15.38 -17.72 -3.53
N ASN A 184 14.42 -17.71 -4.45
CA ASN A 184 13.11 -17.11 -4.20
C ASN A 184 12.45 -17.79 -2.99
N ARG A 185 12.02 -16.95 -2.04
CA ARG A 185 11.30 -17.35 -0.84
C ARG A 185 10.27 -16.27 -0.51
N SER A 186 9.20 -16.67 0.16
CA SER A 186 8.22 -15.71 0.66
C SER A 186 8.87 -14.76 1.67
N ILE A 187 8.53 -13.47 1.57
CA ILE A 187 8.88 -12.47 2.59
C ILE A 187 7.90 -12.48 3.77
N PHE A 188 6.90 -13.36 3.74
CA PHE A 188 5.91 -13.59 4.78
C PHE A 188 5.97 -15.03 5.27
N ARG A 189 5.54 -15.30 6.51
CA ARG A 189 5.46 -16.68 7.01
C ARG A 189 4.10 -17.28 6.79
N SER A 190 3.09 -16.47 7.04
CA SER A 190 1.70 -16.90 7.07
C SER A 190 1.08 -16.97 5.67
N ALA A 191 1.73 -16.36 4.67
CA ALA A 191 1.20 -16.20 3.33
C ALA A 191 2.31 -16.19 2.26
N PRO A 192 1.98 -16.45 0.98
CA PRO A 192 2.87 -16.14 -0.13
C PRO A 192 3.02 -14.62 -0.29
N THR A 193 4.16 -14.17 -0.85
CA THR A 193 4.32 -12.78 -1.26
C THR A 193 3.27 -12.42 -2.33
N PRO A 194 2.56 -11.27 -2.21
CA PRO A 194 1.61 -10.83 -3.23
C PRO A 194 2.25 -10.67 -4.60
N ASN A 195 1.52 -11.02 -5.66
CA ASN A 195 1.97 -10.82 -7.03
C ASN A 195 1.74 -9.37 -7.45
N GLY A 196 2.83 -8.65 -7.73
CA GLY A 196 2.80 -7.27 -8.19
C GLY A 196 2.03 -7.03 -9.49
N THR A 197 2.02 -8.01 -10.40
CA THR A 197 1.24 -7.92 -11.66
C THR A 197 -0.25 -7.79 -11.39
N ASN A 198 -0.77 -8.44 -10.34
CA ASN A 198 -2.19 -8.31 -9.98
C ASN A 198 -2.54 -6.89 -9.53
N MET A 199 -1.63 -6.20 -8.84
CA MET A 199 -1.84 -4.81 -8.43
C MET A 199 -1.91 -3.88 -9.66
N VAL A 200 -1.01 -4.06 -10.63
CA VAL A 200 -1.06 -3.27 -11.89
C VAL A 200 -2.32 -3.59 -12.68
N GLN A 201 -2.72 -4.86 -12.75
CA GLN A 201 -3.98 -5.26 -13.38
C GLN A 201 -5.19 -4.63 -12.66
N TRP A 202 -5.18 -4.58 -11.33
CA TRP A 202 -6.22 -3.90 -10.54
C TRP A 202 -6.29 -2.40 -10.85
N LEU A 203 -5.14 -1.73 -11.01
CA LEU A 203 -5.07 -0.33 -11.44
C LEU A 203 -5.72 -0.11 -12.82
N GLN A 204 -5.41 -0.99 -13.78
CA GLN A 204 -5.94 -0.93 -15.14
C GLN A 204 -7.40 -1.34 -15.25
N THR A 205 -7.92 -2.10 -14.29
CA THR A 205 -9.31 -2.57 -14.29
C THR A 205 -10.25 -1.42 -13.87
N PRO A 206 -11.31 -1.13 -14.65
CA PRO A 206 -12.34 -0.18 -14.26
C PRO A 206 -12.99 -0.56 -12.93
N ILE A 207 -13.17 0.42 -12.05
CA ILE A 207 -13.81 0.19 -10.74
C ILE A 207 -15.29 -0.11 -10.95
N SER A 208 -15.86 -1.12 -10.29
CA SER A 208 -17.31 -1.33 -10.33
C SER A 208 -18.04 -0.21 -9.58
N THR A 209 -18.77 0.67 -10.28
CA THR A 209 -19.73 1.58 -9.63
C THR A 209 -21.13 0.98 -9.61
N PRO A 210 -21.95 1.24 -8.58
CA PRO A 210 -23.32 0.74 -8.52
C PRO A 210 -24.17 1.24 -9.72
N PRO A 211 -24.89 0.36 -10.44
CA PRO A 211 -25.91 0.78 -11.41
C PRO A 211 -27.16 1.36 -10.71
N PRO A 212 -28.02 2.21 -11.33
CA PRO A 212 -28.14 2.53 -12.76
C PRO A 212 -28.10 4.05 -13.13
N GLU A 213 -27.76 4.95 -12.21
CA GLU A 213 -27.97 6.40 -12.42
C GLU A 213 -26.82 7.11 -13.16
N TYR A 214 -25.68 6.45 -13.36
CA TYR A 214 -24.48 7.13 -13.85
C TYR A 214 -23.59 6.24 -14.73
N ASP A 215 -22.74 6.88 -15.53
CA ASP A 215 -21.64 6.22 -16.25
C ASP A 215 -20.82 5.33 -15.30
N PRO A 216 -20.40 4.13 -15.75
CA PRO A 216 -19.93 3.05 -14.89
C PRO A 216 -18.61 3.34 -14.16
N VAL A 217 -17.88 4.40 -14.52
CA VAL A 217 -16.67 4.89 -13.82
C VAL A 217 -16.50 6.40 -14.08
N PRO A 218 -16.24 7.24 -13.05
CA PRO A 218 -15.82 8.62 -13.29
C PRO A 218 -14.53 8.66 -14.12
N ILE A 219 -14.49 9.42 -15.21
CA ILE A 219 -13.32 9.49 -16.12
C ILE A 219 -12.01 9.83 -15.39
N GLN A 220 -12.11 10.54 -14.26
CA GLN A 220 -11.00 10.92 -13.39
C GLN A 220 -10.32 9.72 -12.72
N MET A 221 -11.02 8.59 -12.61
CA MET A 221 -10.54 7.35 -11.99
C MET A 221 -9.86 6.39 -12.99
N ILE A 222 -9.79 6.77 -14.28
CA ILE A 222 -9.04 6.00 -15.27
C ILE A 222 -7.56 6.08 -14.94
N HIS A 223 -6.95 4.92 -14.73
CA HIS A 223 -5.53 4.80 -14.40
C HIS A 223 -4.65 5.30 -15.55
N ARG A 224 -3.61 6.06 -15.20
CA ARG A 224 -2.62 6.57 -16.15
C ARG A 224 -1.32 5.79 -15.95
N PRO A 225 -0.82 5.11 -17.00
CA PRO A 225 0.45 4.42 -16.89
C PRO A 225 1.57 5.36 -16.43
N SER A 226 2.34 4.94 -15.44
CA SER A 226 3.39 5.76 -14.84
C SER A 226 4.60 4.90 -14.42
N GLN A 227 5.68 5.53 -13.94
CA GLN A 227 6.83 4.75 -13.50
C GLN A 227 6.52 3.85 -12.29
N LEU A 228 5.48 4.18 -11.50
CA LEU A 228 5.00 3.37 -10.39
C LEU A 228 4.72 1.92 -10.84
N ASP A 229 4.09 1.75 -12.01
CA ASP A 229 3.66 0.45 -12.52
C ASP A 229 4.86 -0.46 -12.75
N TRP A 230 5.98 0.09 -13.23
CA TRP A 230 7.21 -0.67 -13.44
C TRP A 230 7.75 -1.22 -12.13
N TYR A 231 7.87 -0.40 -11.09
CA TYR A 231 8.31 -0.86 -9.76
C TYR A 231 7.34 -1.89 -9.16
N LEU A 232 6.03 -1.70 -9.35
CA LEU A 232 5.01 -2.60 -8.83
C LEU A 232 5.00 -3.97 -9.51
N GLN A 233 5.50 -4.13 -10.74
CA GLN A 233 5.47 -5.43 -11.46
C GLN A 233 6.82 -6.14 -11.57
N GLU A 234 7.88 -5.57 -10.99
CA GLU A 234 9.22 -6.16 -11.01
C GLU A 234 9.26 -7.60 -10.49
N SER A 235 9.96 -8.51 -11.19
CA SER A 235 10.04 -9.91 -10.76
C SER A 235 10.90 -10.07 -9.50
N GLU A 236 10.41 -10.81 -8.50
CA GLU A 236 11.18 -11.10 -7.28
C GLU A 236 12.50 -11.81 -7.59
N THR A 237 12.50 -12.73 -8.57
CA THR A 237 13.72 -13.41 -9.04
C THR A 237 14.75 -12.40 -9.51
N GLU A 238 14.29 -11.40 -10.26
CA GLU A 238 15.16 -10.39 -10.86
C GLU A 238 15.68 -9.42 -9.82
N VAL A 239 14.84 -9.01 -8.86
CA VAL A 239 15.23 -8.20 -7.69
C VAL A 239 16.35 -8.88 -6.90
N ARG A 240 16.26 -10.21 -6.71
CA ARG A 240 17.29 -10.97 -5.99
C ARG A 240 18.64 -11.04 -6.70
N MET A 241 18.72 -10.61 -7.96
CA MET A 241 19.95 -10.55 -8.76
C MET A 241 20.48 -9.12 -8.97
N VAL A 242 19.82 -8.09 -8.44
CA VAL A 242 20.25 -6.70 -8.58
C VAL A 242 21.50 -6.45 -7.74
N HIS A 243 22.44 -5.68 -8.29
CA HIS A 243 23.61 -5.24 -7.54
C HIS A 243 23.20 -4.44 -6.28
N PRO A 244 23.83 -4.67 -5.12
CA PRO A 244 23.50 -4.00 -3.86
C PRO A 244 23.28 -2.49 -3.93
N GLU A 245 24.17 -1.77 -4.60
CA GLU A 245 24.11 -0.31 -4.71
C GLU A 245 22.91 0.15 -5.55
N HIS A 246 22.59 -0.59 -6.61
CA HIS A 246 21.42 -0.33 -7.45
C HIS A 246 20.13 -0.60 -6.65
N LEU A 247 20.08 -1.72 -5.93
CA LEU A 247 18.95 -2.07 -5.08
C LEU A 247 18.71 -1.04 -3.98
N MET A 248 19.77 -0.52 -3.33
CA MET A 248 19.66 0.53 -2.33
C MET A 248 19.04 1.80 -2.92
N ARG A 249 19.51 2.24 -4.10
CA ARG A 249 18.96 3.41 -4.80
C ARG A 249 17.50 3.20 -5.20
N ARG A 250 17.14 2.03 -5.75
CA ARG A 250 15.74 1.68 -6.06
C ARG A 250 14.87 1.71 -4.82
N THR A 251 15.34 1.11 -3.73
CA THR A 251 14.61 1.06 -2.45
C THR A 251 14.34 2.45 -1.90
N ALA A 252 15.34 3.35 -1.92
CA ALA A 252 15.14 4.75 -1.52
C ALA A 252 14.09 5.46 -2.41
N ARG A 253 14.11 5.25 -3.72
CA ARG A 253 13.12 5.84 -4.64
C ARG A 253 11.69 5.35 -4.35
N VAL A 254 11.53 4.06 -4.08
CA VAL A 254 10.25 3.46 -3.71
C VAL A 254 9.76 4.01 -2.37
N PHE A 255 10.65 4.18 -1.39
CA PHE A 255 10.32 4.86 -0.14
C PHE A 255 9.83 6.28 -0.35
N ASN A 256 10.52 7.08 -1.17
CA ASN A 256 10.10 8.46 -1.49
C ASN A 256 8.68 8.48 -2.10
N ALA A 257 8.42 7.59 -3.05
CA ALA A 257 7.10 7.48 -3.68
C ALA A 257 6.02 7.08 -2.65
N TRP A 258 6.31 6.08 -1.82
CA TRP A 258 5.40 5.64 -0.75
C TRP A 258 5.12 6.77 0.26
N TRP A 259 6.15 7.46 0.73
CA TRP A 259 6.03 8.56 1.69
C TRP A 259 5.18 9.69 1.12
N TRP A 260 5.43 10.10 -0.13
CA TRP A 260 4.64 11.11 -0.82
C TRP A 260 3.16 10.70 -0.92
N ILE A 261 2.86 9.46 -1.33
CA ILE A 261 1.46 8.99 -1.44
C ILE A 261 0.80 8.98 -0.06
N MET A 262 1.51 8.58 0.99
CA MET A 262 1.00 8.63 2.36
C MET A 262 0.68 10.07 2.80
N GLN A 263 1.54 11.05 2.48
CA GLN A 263 1.24 12.46 2.73
C GLN A 263 -0.03 12.91 1.97
N ARG A 264 -0.19 12.53 0.70
CA ARG A 264 -1.41 12.83 -0.07
C ARG A 264 -2.66 12.16 0.52
N ASN A 265 -2.54 10.94 1.03
CA ASN A 265 -3.62 10.27 1.73
C ASN A 265 -4.04 11.01 2.99
N ALA A 266 -3.08 11.52 3.78
CA ALA A 266 -3.39 12.33 4.95
C ALA A 266 -4.14 13.63 4.58
N VAL A 267 -3.69 14.33 3.54
CA VAL A 267 -4.36 15.54 3.03
C VAL A 267 -5.78 15.22 2.51
N LEU A 268 -5.95 14.13 1.76
CA LEU A 268 -7.26 13.69 1.30
C LEU A 268 -8.21 13.36 2.45
N GLU A 269 -7.70 12.73 3.50
CA GLU A 269 -8.48 12.41 4.69
C GLU A 269 -8.88 13.67 5.45
N GLU A 270 -8.00 14.67 5.56
CA GLU A 270 -8.34 15.98 6.12
C GLU A 270 -9.44 16.67 5.32
N TYR A 271 -9.36 16.66 3.99
CA TYR A 271 -10.46 17.16 3.14
C TYR A 271 -11.75 16.37 3.37
N ARG A 272 -11.68 15.03 3.40
CA ARG A 272 -12.85 14.16 3.62
C ARG A 272 -13.55 14.48 4.94
N LEU A 273 -12.79 14.67 6.02
CA LEU A 273 -13.32 15.03 7.34
C LEU A 273 -13.97 16.42 7.37
N ASN A 274 -13.49 17.33 6.52
CA ASN A 274 -14.04 18.68 6.35
C ASN A 274 -15.07 18.78 5.20
N GLY A 275 -15.66 17.65 4.76
CA GLY A 275 -16.67 17.65 3.71
C GLY A 275 -16.16 18.10 2.34
N TRP A 276 -14.89 17.85 2.04
CA TRP A 276 -14.16 18.22 0.82
C TRP A 276 -13.94 19.73 0.60
N ALA A 277 -14.24 20.56 1.59
CA ALA A 277 -14.08 22.01 1.49
C ALA A 277 -12.63 22.42 1.17
N GLY A 278 -12.43 23.20 0.10
CA GLY A 278 -11.13 23.75 -0.28
C GLY A 278 -10.26 22.84 -1.14
N ILE A 279 -10.76 21.66 -1.53
CA ILE A 279 -10.05 20.73 -2.43
C ILE A 279 -9.82 21.34 -3.83
N GLU A 280 -10.56 22.40 -4.19
CA GLU A 280 -10.43 23.09 -5.47
C GLU A 280 -9.05 23.72 -5.67
N ARG A 281 -8.31 23.96 -4.59
CA ARG A 281 -6.92 24.45 -4.62
C ARG A 281 -5.99 23.43 -5.28
N GLU A 282 -6.26 22.15 -5.09
CA GLU A 282 -5.46 21.03 -5.62
C GLU A 282 -5.73 20.75 -7.10
N LEU A 283 -6.86 21.26 -7.63
CA LEU A 283 -7.23 21.13 -9.05
C LEU A 283 -6.48 22.09 -9.97
N ARG A 284 -5.97 23.20 -9.43
CA ARG A 284 -5.31 24.24 -10.23
C ARG A 284 -3.86 23.91 -10.58
N GLY A 285 -3.37 22.73 -10.17
CA GLY A 285 -1.96 22.41 -10.18
C GLY A 285 -1.25 23.31 -9.17
N GLY A 286 -1.20 22.87 -7.91
CA GLY A 286 -0.28 23.45 -6.94
C GLY A 286 1.11 23.49 -7.58
N THR A 287 1.62 24.69 -7.77
CA THR A 287 2.94 24.98 -8.35
C THR A 287 4.01 24.71 -7.31
#